data_AF-A0AAE3C7W7-F1
#
_entry.id   AF-A0AAE3C7W7-F1
#
_cell.length_a   1.000
_cell.length_b   1.000
_cell.length_c   1.000
_cell.angle_alpha   90.00
_cell.angle_beta   90.00
_cell.angle_gamma   90.00
#
_symmetry.space_group_name_H-M   'P 1'
#
loop_
_entity.id
_entity.type
_entity.pdbx_description
1 polymer ?
#
loop_
_entity_poly.entity_id
_entity_poly.type
_entity_poly.pdbx_seq_one_letter_code
_entity_poly.pdbx_strand_id
1 'polypeptide(L)'
;MSEIEPRVMHSQDSRKFRAGRGFSLGEISGAGLSVHEARRLSLRIDRRRKTTHEFNIDAIKTHIKEMKKKLEEKKAEETKKLPLEEAEKRAVSELTKIEGLNKKLAQKLFQNKIDSLEALSNAKAKDLAKKVGVSETRAQLWIEDAQVLTGKIKPEPKPEEVKEAPKEKVVEELPEIESADLTKIKGLTNQDAKKLAEIGILTLEDLALTEEEEIEEITQITKIPQDTIKAWIKEAKELTEKPKETAKPKKRAKAKTKKKA
;
A
#
# COMPACT_ATOMS: atom_id res chain seq x y z
N MET A 1 -30.03 -18.90 -9.10
CA MET A 1 -31.41 -18.51 -9.50
C MET A 1 -32.31 -19.63 -9.01
N SER A 2 -33.51 -19.34 -8.48
CA SER A 2 -34.42 -20.42 -8.08
C SER A 2 -34.85 -21.17 -9.34
N GLU A 3 -34.43 -22.41 -9.50
CA GLU A 3 -34.84 -23.21 -10.65
C GLU A 3 -36.27 -23.70 -10.42
N ILE A 4 -37.14 -23.40 -11.37
CA ILE A 4 -38.50 -23.91 -11.38
C ILE A 4 -38.56 -25.13 -12.30
N GLU A 5 -39.08 -26.24 -11.77
CA GLU A 5 -39.17 -27.48 -12.51
C GLU A 5 -40.55 -27.67 -13.15
N PRO A 6 -40.63 -27.97 -14.46
CA PRO A 6 -41.89 -28.32 -15.10
C PRO A 6 -42.33 -29.71 -14.63
N ARG A 7 -43.60 -29.85 -14.23
CA ARG A 7 -44.17 -31.14 -13.82
C ARG A 7 -45.15 -31.66 -14.88
N VAL A 8 -45.21 -32.97 -15.05
CA VAL A 8 -46.14 -33.64 -15.98
C VAL A 8 -46.77 -34.83 -15.27
N MET A 9 -48.00 -35.20 -15.63
CA MET A 9 -48.61 -36.43 -15.11
C MET A 9 -47.83 -37.68 -15.53
N HIS A 10 -47.77 -38.68 -14.65
CA HIS A 10 -47.18 -39.97 -14.95
C HIS A 10 -48.09 -40.76 -15.90
N SER A 11 -47.52 -41.34 -16.96
CA SER A 11 -48.32 -41.98 -18.03
C SER A 11 -49.17 -43.15 -17.55
N GLN A 12 -48.69 -43.88 -16.54
CA GLN A 12 -49.38 -45.04 -15.97
C GLN A 12 -50.22 -44.71 -14.74
N ASP A 13 -50.01 -43.55 -14.10
CA ASP A 13 -50.68 -43.17 -12.85
C ASP A 13 -50.90 -41.67 -12.81
N SER A 14 -52.09 -41.22 -13.20
CA SER A 14 -52.46 -39.81 -13.27
C SER A 14 -52.47 -39.10 -11.92
N ARG A 15 -52.38 -39.85 -10.79
CA ARG A 15 -52.25 -39.29 -9.43
C ARG A 15 -50.82 -38.87 -9.11
N LYS A 16 -49.82 -39.29 -9.89
CA LYS A 16 -48.41 -38.98 -9.68
C LYS A 16 -47.90 -37.98 -10.70
N PHE A 17 -46.98 -37.13 -10.25
CA PHE A 17 -46.24 -36.20 -11.10
C PHE A 17 -44.83 -36.71 -11.36
N ARG A 18 -44.30 -36.40 -12.54
CA ARG A 18 -42.89 -36.59 -12.92
C ARG A 18 -42.30 -35.28 -13.40
N ALA A 19 -40.97 -35.17 -13.35
CA ALA A 19 -40.27 -34.06 -13.98
C ALA A 19 -40.48 -34.08 -15.50
N GLY A 20 -40.89 -32.95 -16.05
CA GLY A 20 -40.98 -32.70 -17.48
C GLY A 20 -39.63 -32.26 -18.05
N ARG A 21 -39.46 -32.40 -19.37
CA ARG A 21 -38.28 -31.85 -20.07
C ARG A 21 -38.28 -30.32 -20.10
N GLY A 22 -39.46 -29.70 -20.05
CA GLY A 22 -39.69 -28.27 -20.24
C GLY A 22 -41.17 -27.92 -20.11
N PHE A 23 -41.47 -26.64 -19.92
CA PHE A 23 -42.83 -26.08 -19.96
C PHE A 23 -43.40 -26.15 -21.37
N SER A 24 -44.69 -26.48 -21.50
CA SER A 24 -45.35 -26.53 -22.79
C SER A 24 -45.61 -25.12 -23.33
N LEU A 25 -45.84 -25.00 -24.63
CA LEU A 25 -46.17 -23.70 -25.23
C LEU A 25 -47.45 -23.10 -24.60
N GLY A 26 -48.44 -23.95 -24.29
CA GLY A 26 -49.68 -23.54 -23.65
C GLY A 26 -49.51 -23.05 -22.21
N GLU A 27 -48.57 -23.64 -21.45
CA GLU A 27 -48.24 -23.18 -20.10
C GLU A 27 -47.52 -21.83 -20.11
N ILE A 28 -46.58 -21.65 -21.04
CA ILE A 28 -45.86 -20.38 -21.22
C ILE A 28 -46.84 -19.27 -21.60
N SER A 29 -47.72 -19.50 -22.59
CA SER A 29 -48.74 -18.53 -22.97
C SER A 29 -49.78 -18.30 -21.87
N GLY A 30 -50.17 -19.36 -21.13
CA GLY A 30 -51.10 -19.27 -20.00
C GLY A 30 -50.55 -18.47 -18.82
N ALA A 31 -49.22 -18.41 -18.68
CA ALA A 31 -48.53 -17.53 -17.75
C ALA A 31 -48.41 -16.08 -18.26
N GLY A 32 -48.88 -15.78 -19.48
CA GLY A 32 -48.77 -14.47 -20.11
C GLY A 32 -47.38 -14.16 -20.65
N LEU A 33 -46.53 -15.17 -20.87
CA LEU A 33 -45.20 -15.00 -21.42
C LEU A 33 -45.16 -15.35 -22.91
N SER A 34 -44.32 -14.64 -23.66
CA SER A 34 -43.86 -15.08 -24.97
C SER A 34 -42.75 -16.14 -24.84
N VAL A 35 -42.56 -16.92 -25.91
CA VAL A 35 -41.45 -17.89 -26.00
C VAL A 35 -40.10 -17.21 -25.82
N HIS A 36 -39.96 -15.97 -26.30
CA HIS A 36 -38.73 -15.21 -26.19
C HIS A 36 -38.47 -14.75 -24.75
N GLU A 37 -39.48 -14.23 -24.06
CA GLU A 37 -39.38 -13.83 -22.65
C GLU A 37 -39.08 -15.04 -21.75
N ALA A 38 -39.77 -16.16 -21.96
CA ALA A 38 -39.51 -17.39 -21.23
C ALA A 38 -38.05 -17.86 -21.37
N ARG A 39 -37.47 -17.77 -22.58
CA ARG A 39 -36.04 -18.05 -22.79
C ARG A 39 -35.13 -17.06 -22.06
N ARG A 40 -35.47 -15.77 -22.06
CA ARG A 40 -34.71 -14.74 -21.34
C ARG A 40 -34.74 -14.98 -19.83
N LEU A 41 -35.85 -15.50 -19.32
CA LEU A 41 -36.03 -15.94 -17.94
C LEU A 41 -35.42 -17.32 -17.67
N SER A 42 -34.66 -17.89 -18.61
CA SER A 42 -34.01 -19.20 -18.50
C SER A 42 -34.98 -20.37 -18.27
N LEU A 43 -36.26 -20.23 -18.66
CA LEU A 43 -37.24 -21.31 -18.59
C LEU A 43 -37.04 -22.26 -19.78
N ARG A 44 -36.96 -23.56 -19.49
CA ARG A 44 -36.83 -24.60 -20.51
C ARG A 44 -38.19 -24.89 -21.15
N ILE A 45 -38.26 -24.83 -22.48
CA ILE A 45 -39.52 -24.95 -23.24
C ILE A 45 -39.53 -26.27 -24.01
N ASP A 46 -40.59 -27.07 -23.83
CA ASP A 46 -40.87 -28.26 -24.63
C ASP A 46 -41.93 -27.96 -25.69
N ARG A 47 -41.47 -27.63 -26.90
CA ARG A 47 -42.33 -27.26 -28.04
C ARG A 47 -43.21 -28.41 -28.53
N ARG A 48 -42.88 -29.66 -28.20
CA ARG A 48 -43.62 -30.84 -28.68
C ARG A 48 -44.81 -31.19 -27.78
N ARG A 49 -44.80 -30.71 -26.53
CA ARG A 49 -45.86 -30.97 -25.56
C ARG A 49 -47.06 -30.05 -25.80
N LYS A 50 -48.23 -30.65 -26.04
CA LYS A 50 -49.50 -29.92 -26.22
C LYS A 50 -50.34 -29.82 -24.95
N THR A 51 -50.04 -30.63 -23.93
CA THR A 51 -50.75 -30.61 -22.65
C THR A 51 -50.42 -29.33 -21.89
N THR A 52 -51.44 -28.75 -21.28
CA THR A 52 -51.32 -27.57 -20.42
C THR A 52 -51.76 -27.95 -19.02
N HIS A 53 -50.95 -27.59 -18.03
CA HIS A 53 -51.25 -27.86 -16.63
C HIS A 53 -51.30 -26.55 -15.83
N GLU A 54 -52.41 -26.33 -15.12
CA GLU A 54 -52.62 -25.12 -14.31
C GLU A 54 -51.56 -24.95 -13.22
N PHE A 55 -51.17 -26.03 -12.55
CA PHE A 55 -50.11 -25.98 -11.52
C PHE A 55 -48.77 -25.48 -12.07
N ASN A 56 -48.44 -25.74 -13.33
CA ASN A 56 -47.21 -25.22 -13.95
C ASN A 56 -47.35 -23.74 -14.30
N ILE A 57 -48.53 -23.29 -14.74
CA ILE A 57 -48.82 -21.88 -15.01
C ILE A 57 -48.66 -21.05 -13.73
N ASP A 58 -49.24 -21.52 -12.63
CA ASP A 58 -49.15 -20.85 -11.34
C ASP A 58 -47.73 -20.85 -10.79
N ALA A 59 -47.00 -21.96 -10.98
CA ALA A 59 -45.58 -22.02 -10.65
C ALA A 59 -44.78 -20.96 -11.43
N ILE A 60 -45.00 -20.81 -12.75
CA ILE A 60 -44.32 -19.78 -13.54
C ILE A 60 -44.67 -18.37 -13.03
N LYS A 61 -45.95 -18.09 -12.76
CA LYS A 61 -46.41 -16.78 -12.27
C LYS A 61 -45.80 -16.42 -10.91
N THR A 62 -45.79 -17.36 -9.97
CA THR A 62 -45.18 -17.17 -8.65
C THR A 62 -43.68 -16.92 -8.76
N HIS A 63 -42.99 -17.69 -9.60
CA HIS A 63 -41.57 -17.49 -9.86
C HIS A 63 -41.24 -16.09 -10.42
N ILE A 64 -42.03 -15.58 -11.38
CA ILE A 64 -41.88 -14.22 -11.90
C ILE A 64 -42.09 -13.18 -10.80
N LYS A 65 -43.10 -13.37 -9.94
CA LYS A 65 -43.39 -12.45 -8.83
C LYS A 65 -42.22 -12.39 -7.84
N GLU A 66 -41.66 -13.53 -7.49
CA GLU A 66 -40.47 -13.62 -6.63
C GLU A 66 -39.25 -12.94 -7.26
N MET A 67 -39.03 -13.14 -8.56
CA MET A 67 -37.94 -12.48 -9.29
C MET A 67 -38.10 -10.97 -9.31
N LYS A 68 -39.31 -10.46 -9.55
CA LYS A 68 -39.61 -9.02 -9.49
C LYS A 68 -39.36 -8.45 -8.09
N LYS A 69 -39.82 -9.14 -7.04
CA LYS A 69 -39.57 -8.73 -5.65
C LYS A 69 -38.08 -8.65 -5.35
N LYS A 70 -37.30 -9.68 -5.71
CA LYS A 70 -35.84 -9.67 -5.54
C LYS A 70 -35.16 -8.55 -6.33
N LEU A 71 -35.68 -8.22 -7.52
CA LEU A 71 -35.16 -7.11 -8.32
C LEU A 71 -35.46 -5.75 -7.68
N GLU A 72 -36.66 -5.56 -7.13
CA GLU A 72 -37.03 -4.34 -6.40
C GLU A 72 -36.23 -4.18 -5.11
N GLU A 73 -36.03 -5.26 -4.35
CA GLU A 73 -35.18 -5.25 -3.16
C GLU A 73 -33.74 -4.85 -3.50
N LYS A 74 -33.16 -5.40 -4.57
CA LYS A 74 -31.83 -5.02 -5.06
C LYS A 74 -31.77 -3.55 -5.48
N LYS A 75 -32.77 -3.07 -6.23
CA LYS A 75 -32.86 -1.66 -6.62
C LYS A 75 -32.97 -0.74 -5.41
N ALA A 76 -33.76 -1.11 -4.41
CA ALA A 76 -33.91 -0.34 -3.17
C ALA A 76 -32.63 -0.35 -2.32
N GLU A 77 -31.82 -1.41 -2.38
CA GLU A 77 -30.51 -1.46 -1.74
C GLU A 77 -29.49 -0.59 -2.50
N GLU A 78 -29.52 -0.64 -3.83
CA GLU A 78 -28.64 0.15 -4.71
C GLU A 78 -28.91 1.65 -4.60
N THR A 79 -30.19 2.07 -4.57
CA THR A 79 -30.58 3.48 -4.36
C THR A 79 -30.16 4.01 -2.99
N LYS A 80 -30.00 3.16 -1.97
CA LYS A 80 -29.44 3.57 -0.67
C LYS A 80 -27.91 3.68 -0.68
N LYS A 81 -27.23 2.88 -1.50
CA LYS A 81 -25.77 2.90 -1.65
C LYS A 81 -25.29 4.12 -2.43
N LEU A 82 -26.04 4.56 -3.44
CA LEU A 82 -25.73 5.72 -4.28
C LEU A 82 -25.43 7.01 -3.47
N PRO A 83 -26.29 7.46 -2.53
CA PRO A 83 -26.01 8.61 -1.67
C PRO A 83 -24.78 8.43 -0.78
N LEU A 84 -24.54 7.20 -0.31
CA LEU A 84 -23.42 6.89 0.57
C LEU A 84 -22.09 6.94 -0.17
N GLU A 85 -22.03 6.42 -1.40
CA GLU A 85 -20.84 6.47 -2.25
C GLU A 85 -20.54 7.90 -2.71
N GLU A 86 -21.55 8.70 -3.03
CA GLU A 86 -21.36 10.11 -3.36
C GLU A 86 -20.86 10.90 -2.16
N ALA A 87 -21.40 10.66 -0.96
CA ALA A 87 -20.90 11.24 0.28
C ALA A 87 -19.45 10.83 0.58
N GLU A 88 -19.11 9.55 0.40
CA GLU A 88 -17.74 9.06 0.57
C GLU A 88 -16.79 9.76 -0.41
N LYS A 89 -17.16 9.87 -1.69
CA LYS A 89 -16.35 10.56 -2.71
C LYS A 89 -16.10 12.03 -2.35
N ARG A 90 -17.13 12.74 -1.90
CA ARG A 90 -17.02 14.14 -1.45
C ARG A 90 -16.11 14.25 -0.24
N ALA A 91 -16.37 13.48 0.81
CA ALA A 91 -15.56 13.45 2.03
C ALA A 91 -14.09 13.13 1.73
N VAL A 92 -13.84 12.10 0.93
CA VAL A 92 -12.48 11.73 0.53
C VAL A 92 -11.79 12.86 -0.23
N SER A 93 -12.47 13.50 -1.18
CA SER A 93 -11.90 14.61 -1.95
C SER A 93 -11.55 15.83 -1.08
N GLU A 94 -12.35 16.09 -0.05
CA GLU A 94 -12.11 17.18 0.90
C GLU A 94 -10.95 16.85 1.84
N LEU A 95 -10.96 15.66 2.43
CA LEU A 95 -9.91 15.23 3.35
C LEU A 95 -8.55 15.11 2.67
N THR A 96 -8.50 14.70 1.40
CA THR A 96 -7.23 14.63 0.64
C THR A 96 -6.57 15.99 0.38
N LYS A 97 -7.22 17.11 0.72
CA LYS A 97 -6.58 18.43 0.70
C LYS A 97 -5.49 18.58 1.79
N ILE A 98 -5.53 17.74 2.82
CA ILE A 98 -4.54 17.71 3.90
C ILE A 98 -3.24 17.04 3.43
N GLU A 99 -2.11 17.61 3.80
CA GLU A 99 -0.81 17.17 3.29
C GLU A 99 -0.43 15.75 3.77
N GLY A 100 -0.21 14.88 2.80
CA GLY A 100 0.14 13.47 3.03
C GLY A 100 -0.97 12.64 3.68
N LEU A 101 -2.24 13.03 3.50
CA LEU A 101 -3.39 12.15 3.67
C LEU A 101 -3.71 11.42 2.35
N ASN A 102 -3.51 10.10 2.32
CA ASN A 102 -3.78 9.30 1.12
C ASN A 102 -5.28 8.97 0.98
N LYS A 103 -5.74 8.74 -0.26
CA LYS A 103 -7.14 8.34 -0.56
C LYS A 103 -7.64 7.18 0.31
N LYS A 104 -6.82 6.13 0.49
CA LYS A 104 -7.17 4.96 1.33
C LYS A 104 -7.37 5.32 2.80
N LEU A 105 -6.59 6.27 3.33
CA LEU A 105 -6.70 6.73 4.70
C LEU A 105 -7.92 7.64 4.88
N ALA A 106 -8.20 8.51 3.91
CA ALA A 106 -9.43 9.30 3.89
C ALA A 106 -10.69 8.41 3.86
N GLN A 107 -10.67 7.30 3.11
CA GLN A 107 -11.77 6.32 3.14
C GLN A 107 -11.92 5.66 4.52
N LYS A 108 -10.81 5.29 5.17
CA LYS A 108 -10.85 4.76 6.54
C LYS A 108 -11.39 5.79 7.55
N LEU A 109 -11.08 7.07 7.37
CA LEU A 109 -11.64 8.15 8.19
C LEU A 109 -13.16 8.24 8.01
N PHE A 110 -13.64 8.21 6.76
CA PHE A 110 -15.08 8.20 6.46
C PHE A 110 -15.80 7.00 7.10
N GLN A 111 -15.23 5.80 7.01
CA GLN A 111 -15.77 4.61 7.68
C GLN A 111 -15.83 4.75 9.21
N ASN A 112 -14.92 5.53 9.80
CA ASN A 112 -14.90 5.88 11.21
C ASN A 112 -15.76 7.10 11.57
N LYS A 113 -16.68 7.51 10.68
CA LYS A 113 -17.58 8.67 10.84
C LYS A 113 -16.87 10.02 10.91
N ILE A 114 -15.71 10.13 10.26
CA ILE A 114 -15.01 11.39 10.04
C ILE A 114 -15.14 11.71 8.55
N ASP A 115 -16.17 12.49 8.21
CA ASP A 115 -16.62 12.75 6.85
C ASP A 115 -16.29 14.17 6.35
N SER A 116 -15.73 15.03 7.21
CA SER A 116 -15.44 16.43 6.91
C SER A 116 -14.18 16.94 7.60
N LEU A 117 -13.62 18.03 7.08
CA LEU A 117 -12.50 18.74 7.70
C LEU A 117 -12.88 19.26 9.09
N GLU A 118 -14.13 19.66 9.29
CA GLU A 118 -14.64 20.09 10.60
C GLU A 118 -14.66 18.93 11.60
N ALA A 119 -15.17 17.77 11.21
CA ALA A 119 -15.17 16.58 12.05
C ALA A 119 -13.75 16.15 12.43
N LEU A 120 -12.81 16.24 11.48
CA LEU A 120 -11.40 15.97 11.74
C LEU A 120 -10.78 16.98 12.70
N SER A 121 -11.05 18.28 12.52
CA SER A 121 -10.50 19.37 13.35
C SER A 121 -10.87 19.29 14.83
N ASN A 122 -12.01 18.64 15.14
CA ASN A 122 -12.52 18.47 16.50
C ASN A 122 -12.19 17.08 17.10
N ALA A 123 -11.53 16.21 16.33
CA ALA A 123 -11.21 14.86 16.77
C ALA A 123 -10.05 14.83 17.78
N LYS A 124 -10.02 13.82 18.65
CA LYS A 124 -8.90 13.59 19.57
C LYS A 124 -7.82 12.76 18.87
N ALA A 125 -6.58 13.26 18.88
CA ALA A 125 -5.44 12.61 18.20
C ALA A 125 -5.25 11.15 18.61
N LYS A 126 -5.30 10.85 19.91
CA LYS A 126 -5.17 9.50 20.47
C LYS A 126 -6.23 8.51 19.98
N ASP A 127 -7.48 8.96 19.91
CA ASP A 127 -8.60 8.12 19.47
C ASP A 127 -8.57 7.90 17.96
N LEU A 128 -8.18 8.94 17.21
CA LEU A 128 -8.03 8.88 15.77
C LEU A 128 -6.89 7.94 15.35
N ALA A 129 -5.73 8.06 16.02
CA ALA A 129 -4.57 7.21 15.81
C ALA A 129 -4.90 5.72 15.95
N LYS A 130 -5.61 5.35 17.03
CA LYS A 130 -6.05 3.97 17.28
C LYS A 130 -7.06 3.46 16.25
N LYS A 131 -8.02 4.28 15.85
CA LYS A 131 -9.08 3.89 14.92
C LYS A 131 -8.57 3.70 13.48
N VAL A 132 -7.65 4.55 13.04
CA VAL A 132 -7.14 4.56 11.66
C VAL A 132 -5.88 3.69 11.51
N GLY A 133 -5.15 3.46 12.61
CA GLY A 133 -3.90 2.69 12.63
C GLY A 133 -2.70 3.53 12.20
N VAL A 134 -2.56 4.73 12.76
CA VAL A 134 -1.47 5.68 12.49
C VAL A 134 -0.85 6.19 13.78
N SER A 135 0.35 6.79 13.72
CA SER A 135 0.98 7.39 14.90
C SER A 135 0.16 8.58 15.43
N GLU A 136 0.24 8.81 16.74
CA GLU A 136 -0.42 9.94 17.41
C GLU A 136 0.08 11.28 16.86
N THR A 137 1.39 11.39 16.61
CA THR A 137 1.99 12.59 15.98
C THR A 137 1.42 12.87 14.59
N ARG A 138 1.23 11.83 13.76
CA ARG A 138 0.68 11.99 12.41
C ARG A 138 -0.79 12.39 12.45
N ALA A 139 -1.56 11.79 13.36
CA ALA A 139 -2.94 12.15 13.61
C ALA A 139 -3.07 13.62 14.08
N GLN A 140 -2.16 14.07 14.94
CA GLN A 140 -2.11 15.45 15.42
C GLN A 140 -1.84 16.44 14.28
N LEU A 141 -0.85 16.17 13.43
CA LEU A 141 -0.57 16.99 12.24
C LEU A 141 -1.81 17.14 11.34
N TRP A 142 -2.55 16.07 11.10
CA TRP A 142 -3.78 16.15 10.30
C TRP A 142 -4.89 16.99 10.95
N ILE A 143 -4.98 16.99 12.28
CA ILE A 143 -5.94 17.81 13.03
C ILE A 143 -5.55 19.28 12.92
N GLU A 144 -4.26 19.61 13.09
CA GLU A 144 -3.72 20.96 12.96
C GLU A 144 -3.93 21.51 11.54
N ASP A 145 -3.58 20.73 10.51
CA ASP A 145 -3.82 21.10 9.10
C ASP A 145 -5.32 21.35 8.82
N ALA A 146 -6.20 20.50 9.37
CA ALA A 146 -7.65 20.68 9.25
C ALA A 146 -8.15 21.96 9.96
N GLN A 147 -7.56 22.33 11.10
CA GLN A 147 -7.88 23.55 11.83
C GLN A 147 -7.45 24.81 11.07
N VAL A 148 -6.30 24.76 10.39
CA VAL A 148 -5.82 25.85 9.51
C VAL A 148 -6.75 26.01 8.30
N LEU A 149 -7.11 24.91 7.63
CA LEU A 149 -7.99 24.94 6.46
C LEU A 149 -9.42 25.40 6.77
N THR A 150 -9.91 25.14 8.00
CA THR A 150 -11.24 25.60 8.47
C THR A 150 -11.21 27.02 9.04
N GLY A 151 -10.03 27.66 9.11
CA GLY A 151 -9.87 29.02 9.62
C GLY A 151 -10.02 29.16 11.13
N LYS A 152 -10.07 28.04 11.88
CA LYS A 152 -10.13 28.04 13.35
C LYS A 152 -8.80 28.47 13.98
N ILE A 153 -7.71 28.27 13.26
CA ILE A 153 -6.35 28.63 13.66
C ILE A 153 -5.73 29.39 12.48
N LYS A 154 -5.21 30.60 12.74
CA LYS A 154 -4.34 31.28 11.76
C LYS A 154 -3.08 30.43 11.62
N PRO A 155 -2.50 30.24 10.41
CA PRO A 155 -1.25 29.51 10.28
C PRO A 155 -0.22 30.20 11.15
N GLU A 156 0.10 29.59 12.29
CA GLU A 156 1.31 29.96 13.00
C GLU A 156 2.47 29.63 12.05
N PRO A 157 3.49 30.49 11.96
CA PRO A 157 4.70 30.13 11.25
C PRO A 157 5.10 28.74 11.76
N LYS A 158 5.46 27.83 10.83
CA LYS A 158 6.15 26.59 11.20
C LYS A 158 7.09 26.93 12.35
N PRO A 159 7.17 26.15 13.44
CA PRO A 159 8.27 26.35 14.35
C PRO A 159 9.54 26.26 13.50
N GLU A 160 10.14 27.41 13.19
CA GLU A 160 11.58 27.53 13.09
C GLU A 160 12.07 26.74 14.29
N GLU A 161 12.95 25.78 14.05
CA GLU A 161 13.64 25.04 15.09
C GLU A 161 13.98 26.02 16.21
N VAL A 162 13.18 25.98 17.28
CA VAL A 162 13.54 26.65 18.50
C VAL A 162 14.72 25.83 18.97
N LYS A 163 15.90 26.33 18.65
CA LYS A 163 17.14 26.02 19.35
C LYS A 163 16.83 26.22 20.83
N GLU A 164 16.44 25.14 21.50
CA GLU A 164 16.36 25.11 22.95
C GLU A 164 17.79 25.26 23.49
N ALA A 165 18.14 26.48 23.87
CA ALA A 165 19.19 26.74 24.84
C ALA A 165 18.55 26.85 26.24
N PRO A 166 19.30 26.65 27.33
CA PRO A 166 19.81 25.36 27.78
C PRO A 166 19.29 25.05 29.20
N LYS A 167 19.07 23.76 29.52
CA LYS A 167 19.07 23.29 30.91
C LYS A 167 20.39 22.60 31.18
N GLU A 168 21.28 23.33 31.86
CA GLU A 168 22.52 22.83 32.46
C GLU A 168 22.28 21.51 33.22
N LYS A 169 22.95 20.45 32.76
CA LYS A 169 23.94 19.70 33.55
C LYS A 169 24.70 18.71 32.65
N VAL A 170 25.90 19.18 32.25
CA VAL A 170 27.16 18.44 32.04
C VAL A 170 27.08 17.14 31.23
N VAL A 171 27.33 17.23 29.93
CA VAL A 171 28.08 16.23 29.16
C VAL A 171 28.90 17.00 28.10
N GLU A 172 30.20 16.72 28.04
CA GLU A 172 31.20 17.33 27.15
C GLU A 172 30.76 17.38 25.68
N GLU A 173 30.87 18.56 25.07
CA GLU A 173 30.82 18.75 23.63
C GLU A 173 32.00 18.03 22.96
N LEU A 174 31.70 17.01 22.16
CA LEU A 174 32.62 16.54 21.12
C LEU A 174 32.33 17.32 19.82
N PRO A 175 33.37 17.81 19.11
CA PRO A 175 33.22 18.73 17.99
C PRO A 175 32.50 18.11 16.79
N GLU A 176 31.83 18.95 15.98
CA GLU A 176 31.39 18.59 14.63
C GLU A 176 32.61 18.18 13.80
N ILE A 177 32.90 16.88 13.76
CA ILE A 177 33.98 16.37 12.94
C ILE A 177 33.45 16.20 11.51
N GLU A 178 33.94 17.05 10.62
CA GLU A 178 33.83 16.90 9.18
C GLU A 178 34.46 15.55 8.76
N SER A 179 33.67 14.48 8.77
CA SER A 179 34.08 13.12 8.33
C SER A 179 34.27 13.01 6.80
N ALA A 180 34.55 14.13 6.14
CA ALA A 180 34.70 14.24 4.69
C ALA A 180 35.79 13.31 4.14
N ASP A 181 36.78 12.93 4.94
CA ASP A 181 37.88 12.07 4.52
C ASP A 181 37.51 10.58 4.42
N LEU A 182 36.62 10.08 5.28
CA LEU A 182 36.21 8.68 5.28
C LEU A 182 35.38 8.32 4.03
N THR A 183 34.64 9.27 3.48
CA THR A 183 33.80 9.06 2.26
C THR A 183 34.59 8.75 0.99
N LYS A 184 35.93 8.84 1.03
CA LYS A 184 36.82 8.47 -0.08
C LYS A 184 36.96 6.95 -0.26
N ILE A 185 36.61 6.15 0.75
CA ILE A 185 36.65 4.68 0.70
C ILE A 185 35.45 4.15 -0.07
N LYS A 186 35.71 3.27 -1.04
CA LYS A 186 34.66 2.71 -1.90
C LYS A 186 33.71 1.83 -1.09
N GLY A 187 32.45 2.25 -1.05
CA GLY A 187 31.38 1.50 -0.38
C GLY A 187 31.19 1.84 1.10
N LEU A 188 31.93 2.81 1.63
CA LEU A 188 31.63 3.41 2.93
C LEU A 188 30.52 4.46 2.76
N THR A 189 29.37 4.26 3.41
CA THR A 189 28.26 5.21 3.36
C THR A 189 28.39 6.27 4.46
N ASN A 190 27.69 7.40 4.31
CA ASN A 190 27.63 8.44 5.36
C ASN A 190 27.08 7.91 6.70
N GLN A 191 26.25 6.86 6.68
CA GLN A 191 25.74 6.24 7.90
C GLN A 191 26.80 5.40 8.60
N ASP A 192 27.63 4.69 7.83
CA ASP A 192 28.70 3.87 8.38
C ASP A 192 29.85 4.75 8.91
N ALA A 193 30.17 5.85 8.21
CA ALA A 193 31.12 6.84 8.68
C ALA A 193 30.69 7.48 10.02
N LYS A 194 29.38 7.73 10.21
CA LYS A 194 28.85 8.21 11.50
C LYS A 194 29.02 7.19 12.63
N LYS A 195 28.76 5.91 12.36
CA LYS A 195 28.95 4.84 13.34
C LYS A 195 30.42 4.63 13.71
N LEU A 196 31.33 4.79 12.75
CA LEU A 196 32.77 4.76 13.01
C LEU A 196 33.22 5.97 13.83
N ALA A 197 32.66 7.15 13.54
CA ALA A 197 32.91 8.37 14.31
C ALA A 197 32.44 8.25 15.78
N GLU A 198 31.34 7.55 16.05
CA GLU A 198 30.87 7.24 17.41
C GLU A 198 31.86 6.40 18.22
N ILE A 199 32.75 5.65 17.55
CA ILE A 199 33.80 4.83 18.18
C ILE A 199 35.15 5.58 18.23
N GLY A 200 35.20 6.81 17.70
CA GLY A 200 36.41 7.63 17.67
C GLY A 200 37.26 7.44 16.42
N ILE A 201 36.78 6.70 15.42
CA ILE A 201 37.46 6.57 14.12
C ILE A 201 36.94 7.69 13.21
N LEU A 202 37.74 8.75 13.08
CA LEU A 202 37.33 9.99 12.42
C LEU A 202 38.06 10.23 11.11
N THR A 203 39.29 9.72 10.99
CA THR A 203 40.15 9.93 9.84
C THR A 203 40.51 8.61 9.13
N LEU A 204 40.98 8.72 7.89
CA LEU A 204 41.53 7.57 7.15
C LEU A 204 42.75 6.96 7.85
N GLU A 205 43.51 7.77 8.60
CA GLU A 205 44.68 7.33 9.35
C GLU A 205 44.26 6.51 10.57
N ASP A 206 43.23 6.95 11.30
CA ASP A 206 42.66 6.20 12.43
C ASP A 206 42.17 4.82 11.96
N LEU A 207 41.44 4.78 10.84
CA LEU A 207 40.95 3.52 10.28
C LEU A 207 42.11 2.62 9.80
N ALA A 208 43.18 3.18 9.25
CA ALA A 208 44.34 2.42 8.81
C ALA A 208 45.15 1.81 9.98
N LEU A 209 45.11 2.42 11.16
CA LEU A 209 45.82 1.96 12.35
C LEU A 209 45.06 0.89 13.16
N THR A 210 43.78 0.68 12.87
CA THR A 210 42.98 -0.33 13.59
C THR A 210 43.57 -1.74 13.49
N GLU A 211 43.70 -2.38 14.65
CA GLU A 211 44.23 -3.75 14.79
C GLU A 211 43.12 -4.81 14.74
N GLU A 212 43.48 -6.08 14.59
CA GLU A 212 42.49 -7.17 14.43
C GLU A 212 41.55 -7.31 15.62
N GLU A 213 42.01 -6.97 16.84
CA GLU A 213 41.21 -7.02 18.08
C GLU A 213 40.12 -5.93 18.08
N GLU A 214 40.41 -4.75 17.56
CA GLU A 214 39.46 -3.62 17.49
C GLU A 214 38.34 -3.86 16.47
N ILE A 215 38.60 -4.66 15.43
CA ILE A 215 37.59 -5.00 14.41
C ILE A 215 36.40 -5.76 15.04
N GLU A 216 36.67 -6.62 16.02
CA GLU A 216 35.61 -7.37 16.70
C GLU A 216 34.72 -6.44 17.53
N GLU A 217 35.32 -5.49 18.24
CA GLU A 217 34.62 -4.48 19.04
C GLU A 217 33.79 -3.55 18.14
N ILE A 218 34.38 -3.07 17.04
CA ILE A 218 33.69 -2.22 16.07
C ILE A 218 32.49 -2.96 15.47
N THR A 219 32.62 -4.26 15.13
CA THR A 219 31.49 -5.04 14.62
C THR A 219 30.38 -5.18 15.66
N GLN A 220 30.69 -5.42 16.92
CA GLN A 220 29.69 -5.56 17.97
C GLN A 220 28.89 -4.26 18.19
N ILE A 221 29.57 -3.11 18.15
CA ILE A 221 28.97 -1.80 18.39
C ILE A 221 28.22 -1.29 17.15
N THR A 222 28.87 -1.28 15.98
CA THR A 222 28.30 -0.69 14.75
C THR A 222 27.35 -1.63 14.01
N LYS A 223 27.38 -2.93 14.32
CA LYS A 223 26.72 -4.02 13.58
C LYS A 223 27.15 -4.12 12.11
N ILE A 224 28.33 -3.61 11.77
CA ILE A 224 28.92 -3.72 10.44
C ILE A 224 29.71 -5.04 10.34
N PRO A 225 29.57 -5.83 9.25
CA PRO A 225 30.31 -7.08 9.08
C PRO A 225 31.84 -6.89 9.15
N GLN A 226 32.54 -7.84 9.79
CA GLN A 226 34.01 -7.79 9.92
C GLN A 226 34.71 -7.74 8.54
N ASP A 227 34.20 -8.47 7.55
CA ASP A 227 34.78 -8.49 6.20
C ASP A 227 34.74 -7.12 5.52
N THR A 228 33.67 -6.35 5.77
CA THR A 228 33.55 -4.98 5.24
C THR A 228 34.52 -4.02 5.93
N ILE A 229 34.70 -4.14 7.24
CA ILE A 229 35.66 -3.32 8.00
C ILE A 229 37.09 -3.64 7.53
N LYS A 230 37.45 -4.91 7.39
CA LYS A 230 38.76 -5.35 6.87
C LYS A 230 39.04 -4.80 5.47
N ALA A 231 38.03 -4.77 4.60
CA ALA A 231 38.16 -4.18 3.26
C ALA A 231 38.42 -2.67 3.34
N TRP A 232 37.73 -1.95 4.21
CA TRP A 232 37.94 -0.51 4.39
C TRP A 232 39.30 -0.18 5.01
N ILE A 233 39.79 -0.96 5.97
CA ILE A 233 41.14 -0.81 6.57
C ILE A 233 42.21 -1.00 5.49
N LYS A 234 42.06 -2.02 4.64
CA LYS A 234 42.99 -2.27 3.54
C LYS A 234 43.01 -1.11 2.54
N GLU A 235 41.84 -0.60 2.17
CA GLU A 235 41.73 0.53 1.26
C GLU A 235 42.26 1.84 1.89
N ALA A 236 42.03 2.04 3.19
CA ALA A 236 42.59 3.15 3.95
C ALA A 236 44.13 3.11 3.95
N LYS A 237 44.74 1.95 4.21
CA LYS A 237 46.19 1.73 4.09
C LYS A 237 46.71 2.03 2.69
N GLU A 238 46.01 1.58 1.64
CA GLU A 238 46.40 1.87 0.25
C GLU A 238 46.29 3.37 -0.11
N LEU A 239 45.39 4.11 0.53
CA LEU A 239 45.21 5.55 0.31
C LEU A 239 46.22 6.38 1.11
N THR A 240 46.62 5.94 2.30
CA THR A 240 47.64 6.61 3.13
C THR A 240 49.07 6.26 2.69
N GLU A 241 49.31 5.09 2.10
CA GLU A 241 50.64 4.64 1.63
C GLU A 241 51.01 5.04 0.20
N LYS A 242 50.19 5.84 -0.52
CA LYS A 242 50.59 6.27 -1.87
C LYS A 242 51.84 7.18 -1.84
N PRO A 243 52.92 6.80 -2.55
CA PRO A 243 54.21 7.45 -2.48
C PRO A 243 54.26 8.78 -3.25
N LYS A 244 55.05 9.72 -2.71
CA LYS A 244 55.65 10.84 -3.45
C LYS A 244 56.26 10.35 -4.77
N GLU A 245 55.88 11.00 -5.87
CA GLU A 245 56.67 11.19 -7.10
C GLU A 245 57.16 9.93 -7.85
N THR A 246 56.37 9.47 -8.83
CA THR A 246 56.85 8.56 -9.89
C THR A 246 57.70 9.33 -10.91
N ALA A 247 59.01 9.11 -10.87
CA ALA A 247 59.94 9.51 -11.92
C ALA A 247 59.54 8.91 -13.29
N LYS A 248 59.45 9.78 -14.30
CA LYS A 248 59.22 9.46 -15.73
C LYS A 248 60.14 8.35 -16.27
N PRO A 249 59.65 7.41 -17.10
CA PRO A 249 60.51 6.67 -18.01
C PRO A 249 60.54 7.35 -19.39
N LYS A 250 61.72 7.79 -19.86
CA LYS A 250 61.95 8.09 -21.28
C LYS A 250 63.21 7.41 -21.81
N LYS A 251 62.96 6.29 -22.50
CA LYS A 251 63.61 5.77 -23.72
C LYS A 251 65.15 5.73 -23.74
N ARG A 252 65.72 4.54 -23.54
CA ARG A 252 67.04 4.18 -24.10
C ARG A 252 66.84 3.37 -25.38
N ALA A 253 67.22 3.96 -26.50
CA ALA A 253 67.22 3.34 -27.82
C ALA A 253 68.23 2.21 -27.89
N LYS A 254 67.86 1.16 -28.64
CA LYS A 254 68.65 -0.04 -28.90
C LYS A 254 69.96 0.31 -29.62
N ALA A 255 71.10 -0.02 -29.01
CA ALA A 255 72.38 -0.10 -29.72
C ALA A 255 72.38 -1.39 -30.56
N LYS A 256 72.30 -1.24 -31.89
CA LYS A 256 72.66 -2.29 -32.84
C LYS A 256 74.19 -2.32 -32.95
N THR A 257 74.83 -3.32 -32.35
CA THR A 257 76.19 -3.72 -32.70
C THR A 257 76.19 -4.33 -34.11
N LYS A 258 76.76 -3.59 -35.07
CA LYS A 258 77.09 -4.09 -36.40
C LYS A 258 78.55 -4.58 -36.37
N LYS A 259 78.72 -5.86 -36.67
CA LYS A 259 79.98 -6.56 -36.94
C LYS A 259 80.47 -6.17 -38.35
N LYS A 260 81.70 -5.67 -38.50
CA LYS A 260 82.59 -5.80 -39.69
C LYS A 260 83.90 -5.03 -39.51
N ALA A 261 84.98 -5.74 -39.22
CA ALA A 261 86.20 -5.85 -40.02
C ALA A 261 86.96 -7.08 -39.49
#